data_AF-A0AAD7PSP2-F1
#
_entry.id   AF-A0AAD7PSP2-F1
#
_cell.length_a   1.000
_cell.length_b   1.000
_cell.length_c   1.000
_cell.angle_alpha   90.00
_cell.angle_beta   90.00
_cell.angle_gamma   90.00
#
_symmetry.space_group_name_H-M   'P 1'
#
loop_
_entity.id
_entity.type
_entity.pdbx_description
1 polymer ?
#
loop_
_entity_poly.entity_id
_entity_poly.type
_entity_poly.pdbx_seq_one_letter_code
_entity_poly.pdbx_strand_id
1 'polypeptide(L)'
;MADGRGSEMNIEIWKIKKMIEALESARGNGTSVISLIMPPCDQISRVTEMLDDEIGTALNVESVLGAITSAQEMLKVYNEVPPNGLVLYSGTIVTEDGNEKVVAIHFEPFKPINASLYVCDDNFHTDALNELVESVE
;
A
#
# COMPACT_ATOMS: atom_id res chain seq x y z
N MET A 1 -36.07 10.95 4.35
CA MET A 1 -34.82 10.62 3.64
C MET A 1 -33.71 10.55 4.68
N ALA A 2 -33.38 9.35 5.15
CA ALA A 2 -32.37 9.15 6.20
C ALA A 2 -31.07 8.64 5.55
N ASP A 3 -29.99 9.35 5.82
CA ASP A 3 -28.68 8.78 6.17
C ASP A 3 -28.08 7.66 5.29
N GLY A 4 -27.84 7.94 4.01
CA GLY A 4 -26.98 7.07 3.17
C GLY A 4 -25.48 7.21 3.48
N ARG A 5 -25.03 8.46 3.70
CA ARG A 5 -23.60 8.81 3.79
C ARG A 5 -22.87 8.24 5.01
N GLY A 6 -23.55 8.08 6.15
CA GLY A 6 -22.93 7.44 7.32
C GLY A 6 -22.64 5.95 7.10
N SER A 7 -23.50 5.27 6.34
CA SER A 7 -23.37 3.82 6.11
C SER A 7 -22.22 3.48 5.16
N GLU A 8 -22.00 4.30 4.13
CA GLU A 8 -20.92 4.10 3.14
C GLU A 8 -19.53 4.23 3.78
N MET A 9 -19.32 5.26 4.59
CA MET A 9 -18.04 5.47 5.29
C MET A 9 -17.73 4.33 6.28
N ASN A 10 -18.74 3.82 7.00
CA ASN A 10 -18.58 2.66 7.88
C ASN A 10 -18.17 1.38 7.12
N ILE A 11 -18.69 1.20 5.90
CA ILE A 11 -18.29 0.07 5.03
C ILE A 11 -16.83 0.23 4.58
N GLU A 12 -16.40 1.44 4.23
CA GLU A 12 -15.01 1.70 3.83
C GLU A 12 -14.04 1.48 4.99
N ILE A 13 -14.37 1.96 6.20
CA ILE A 13 -13.60 1.70 7.42
C ILE A 13 -13.48 0.20 7.67
N TRP A 14 -14.60 -0.54 7.59
CA TRP A 14 -14.59 -1.98 7.78
C TRP A 14 -13.74 -2.70 6.73
N LYS A 15 -13.77 -2.26 5.47
CA LYS A 15 -12.93 -2.80 4.40
C LYS A 15 -11.45 -2.56 4.68
N ILE A 16 -11.06 -1.35 5.08
CA ILE A 16 -9.66 -1.05 5.42
C ILE A 16 -9.23 -1.88 6.63
N LYS A 17 -10.00 -1.91 7.71
CA LYS A 17 -9.69 -2.70 8.92
C LYS A 17 -9.49 -4.18 8.59
N LYS A 18 -10.34 -4.73 7.72
CA LYS A 18 -10.22 -6.12 7.25
C LYS A 18 -9.03 -6.34 6.31
N MET A 19 -8.67 -5.34 5.50
CA MET A 19 -7.44 -5.37 4.70
C MET A 19 -6.19 -5.32 5.60
N ILE A 20 -6.21 -4.52 6.65
CA ILE A 20 -5.12 -4.45 7.64
C ILE A 20 -4.93 -5.83 8.28
N GLU A 21 -5.99 -6.46 8.80
CA GLU A 21 -5.91 -7.83 9.34
C GLU A 21 -5.37 -8.84 8.32
N ALA A 22 -5.81 -8.72 7.05
CA ALA A 22 -5.34 -9.61 5.99
C ALA A 22 -3.85 -9.38 5.66
N LEU A 23 -3.38 -8.13 5.66
CA LEU A 23 -1.99 -7.75 5.43
C LEU A 23 -1.10 -8.16 6.60
N GLU A 24 -1.56 -8.00 7.85
CA GLU A 24 -0.84 -8.46 9.05
C GLU A 24 -0.75 -9.98 9.12
N SER A 25 -1.79 -10.69 8.68
CA SER A 25 -1.76 -12.16 8.55
C SER A 25 -0.90 -12.62 7.37
N ALA A 26 -0.70 -11.76 6.35
CA ALA A 26 0.07 -12.06 5.16
C ALA A 26 1.54 -11.69 5.38
N ARG A 27 2.32 -12.65 5.89
CA ARG A 27 3.75 -12.47 6.19
C ARG A 27 4.63 -12.86 4.99
N GLY A 28 5.63 -12.04 4.69
CA GLY A 28 6.68 -12.38 3.72
C GLY A 28 7.51 -13.56 4.21
N ASN A 29 7.92 -14.47 3.31
CA ASN A 29 8.74 -15.62 3.66
C ASN A 29 10.23 -15.33 3.44
N GLY A 30 10.74 -14.29 4.08
CA GLY A 30 12.10 -13.76 3.83
C GLY A 30 12.21 -12.97 2.51
N THR A 31 11.06 -12.64 1.92
CA THR A 31 10.92 -11.95 0.65
C THR A 31 10.31 -10.58 0.90
N SER A 32 11.06 -9.52 0.61
CA SER A 32 10.76 -8.16 1.04
C SER A 32 9.46 -7.63 0.43
N VAL A 33 8.54 -7.19 1.29
CA VAL A 33 7.32 -6.48 0.92
C VAL A 33 7.53 -4.98 1.04
N ILE A 34 6.90 -4.23 0.14
CA ILE A 34 6.98 -2.79 0.03
C ILE A 34 5.66 -2.20 0.47
N SER A 35 5.74 -1.29 1.43
CA SER A 35 4.63 -0.47 1.90
C SER A 35 4.92 0.97 1.51
N LEU A 36 4.10 1.50 0.60
CA LEU A 36 4.20 2.85 0.09
C LEU A 36 2.89 3.60 0.37
N ILE A 37 2.99 4.77 0.96
CA ILE A 37 1.88 5.66 1.28
C ILE A 37 2.23 7.04 0.73
N MET A 38 1.36 7.57 -0.11
CA MET A 38 1.50 8.88 -0.74
C MET A 38 0.42 9.82 -0.23
N PRO A 39 0.79 10.96 0.39
CA PRO A 39 -0.18 11.95 0.81
C PRO A 39 -0.79 12.69 -0.38
N PRO A 40 -1.97 13.29 -0.23
CA PRO A 40 -2.54 14.12 -1.28
C PRO A 40 -1.62 15.33 -1.51
N CYS A 41 -1.50 15.74 -2.78
CA CYS A 41 -0.54 16.74 -3.25
C CYS A 41 0.89 16.21 -3.49
N ASP A 42 1.18 14.93 -3.26
CA ASP A 42 2.44 14.34 -3.70
C ASP A 42 2.45 14.06 -5.22
N GLN A 43 3.64 13.94 -5.81
CA GLN A 43 3.81 13.76 -7.25
C GLN A 43 4.19 12.32 -7.55
N ILE A 44 3.37 11.63 -8.35
CA ILE A 44 3.65 10.26 -8.82
C ILE A 44 5.05 10.19 -9.46
N SER A 45 5.43 11.18 -10.26
CA SER A 45 6.75 11.24 -10.90
C SER A 45 7.91 11.17 -9.90
N ARG A 46 7.80 11.84 -8.74
CA ARG A 46 8.84 11.84 -7.71
C ARG A 46 9.02 10.46 -7.11
N VAL A 47 7.92 9.77 -6.81
CA VAL A 47 7.98 8.41 -6.27
C VAL A 47 8.44 7.41 -7.32
N THR A 48 7.99 7.55 -8.58
CA THR A 48 8.49 6.71 -9.68
C THR A 48 10.00 6.86 -9.86
N GLU A 49 10.54 8.08 -9.76
CA GLU A 49 11.99 8.35 -9.81
C GLU A 49 12.73 7.76 -8.61
N MET A 50 12.18 7.89 -7.39
CA MET A 50 12.75 7.23 -6.21
C MET A 50 12.79 5.71 -6.35
N LEU A 51 11.71 5.11 -6.87
CA LEU A 51 11.64 3.67 -7.12
C LEU A 51 12.62 3.22 -8.21
N ASP A 52 12.87 4.05 -9.23
CA ASP A 52 13.84 3.77 -10.29
C ASP A 52 15.28 3.81 -9.77
N ASP A 53 15.60 4.80 -8.93
CA ASP A 53 16.89 4.89 -8.25
C ASP A 53 17.11 3.67 -7.34
N GLU A 54 16.06 3.26 -6.62
CA GLU A 54 16.11 2.07 -5.76
C GLU A 54 16.26 0.78 -6.57
N ILE A 55 15.65 0.67 -7.76
CA ILE A 55 15.93 -0.44 -8.70
C ILE A 55 17.40 -0.43 -9.13
N GLY A 56 17.97 0.74 -9.42
CA GLY A 56 19.36 0.89 -9.82
C GLY A 56 20.37 0.59 -8.71
N THR A 57 19.99 0.86 -7.45
CA THR A 57 20.80 0.67 -6.24
C THR A 57 20.61 -0.70 -5.58
N ALA A 58 19.43 -1.33 -5.72
CA ALA A 58 19.09 -2.63 -5.12
C ALA A 58 19.84 -3.79 -5.80
N LEU A 59 21.14 -3.86 -5.57
CA LEU A 59 22.08 -4.75 -6.24
C LEU A 59 22.02 -6.23 -5.82
N ASN A 60 21.03 -6.73 -5.07
CA ASN A 60 21.11 -8.14 -4.61
C ASN A 60 19.84 -8.89 -4.15
N VAL A 61 18.63 -8.41 -4.40
CA VAL A 61 17.40 -9.19 -4.07
C VAL A 61 16.40 -9.09 -5.21
N GLU A 62 16.40 -10.12 -6.08
CA GLU A 62 15.51 -10.25 -7.25
C GLU A 62 14.03 -10.00 -6.89
N SER A 63 13.63 -10.29 -5.66
CA SER A 63 12.28 -10.08 -5.18
C SER A 63 11.91 -8.61 -4.94
N VAL A 64 12.84 -7.77 -4.50
CA VAL A 64 12.59 -6.32 -4.32
C VAL A 64 12.35 -5.66 -5.67
N LEU A 65 13.16 -6.02 -6.67
CA LEU A 65 13.02 -5.51 -8.03
C LEU A 65 11.65 -5.82 -8.63
N GLY A 66 11.15 -7.04 -8.42
CA GLY A 66 9.82 -7.45 -8.89
C GLY A 66 8.68 -6.66 -8.23
N ALA A 67 8.77 -6.41 -6.93
CA ALA A 67 7.80 -5.62 -6.19
C ALA A 67 7.84 -4.13 -6.61
N ILE A 68 9.03 -3.55 -6.78
CA ILE A 68 9.17 -2.15 -7.23
C ILE A 68 8.63 -2.00 -8.66
N THR A 69 9.00 -2.89 -9.57
CA THR A 69 8.53 -2.84 -10.97
C THR A 69 7.00 -2.91 -11.01
N SER A 70 6.41 -3.81 -10.21
CA SER A 70 4.95 -3.93 -10.08
C SER A 70 4.31 -2.66 -9.51
N ALA A 71 4.94 -2.04 -8.51
CA ALA A 71 4.51 -0.76 -7.95
C ALA A 71 4.56 0.36 -8.99
N GLN A 72 5.64 0.46 -9.77
CA GLN A 72 5.78 1.47 -10.83
C GLN A 72 4.74 1.29 -11.95
N GLU A 73 4.44 0.04 -12.34
CA GLU A 73 3.39 -0.24 -13.32
C GLU A 73 2.02 0.23 -12.83
N MET A 74 1.71 0.02 -11.54
CA MET A 74 0.47 0.51 -10.93
C MET A 74 0.44 2.02 -10.83
N LEU A 75 1.54 2.65 -10.39
CA LEU A 75 1.67 4.10 -10.32
C LEU A 75 1.50 4.75 -11.70
N LYS A 76 1.94 4.11 -12.79
CA LYS A 76 1.71 4.59 -14.16
C LYS A 76 0.23 4.64 -14.56
N VAL A 77 -0.64 3.82 -13.96
CA VAL A 77 -2.09 3.88 -14.20
C VAL A 77 -2.68 5.16 -13.60
N TYR A 78 -2.08 5.67 -12.53
CA TYR A 78 -2.47 6.92 -11.87
C TYR A 78 -1.71 8.11 -12.46
N ASN A 79 -2.41 8.99 -13.16
CA ASN A 79 -1.79 10.21 -13.70
C ASN A 79 -1.43 11.22 -12.59
N GLU A 80 -2.16 11.20 -11.46
CA GLU A 80 -1.97 12.05 -10.30
C GLU A 80 -2.39 11.31 -9.01
N VAL A 81 -1.86 11.76 -7.86
CA VAL A 81 -2.27 11.22 -6.57
C VAL A 81 -3.68 11.70 -6.26
N PRO A 82 -4.66 10.81 -5.96
CA PRO A 82 -6.01 11.20 -5.59
C PRO A 82 -6.04 12.13 -4.37
N PRO A 83 -7.14 12.89 -4.18
CA PRO A 83 -7.24 13.93 -3.14
C PRO A 83 -7.23 13.39 -1.71
N ASN A 84 -7.45 12.09 -1.53
CA ASN A 84 -7.34 11.41 -0.24
C ASN A 84 -5.94 10.77 -0.01
N GLY A 85 -5.04 10.85 -0.99
CA GLY A 85 -3.77 10.12 -1.00
C GLY A 85 -3.92 8.72 -1.58
N LEU A 86 -2.79 8.06 -1.81
CA LEU A 86 -2.71 6.74 -2.43
C LEU A 86 -1.91 5.80 -1.56
N VAL A 87 -2.45 4.60 -1.35
CA VAL A 87 -1.78 3.55 -0.59
C VAL A 87 -1.47 2.42 -1.55
N LEU A 88 -0.23 1.95 -1.52
CA LEU A 88 0.27 0.90 -2.37
C LEU A 88 1.09 -0.11 -1.56
N TYR A 89 0.69 -1.37 -1.65
CA TYR A 89 1.37 -2.50 -1.05
C TYR A 89 1.76 -3.46 -2.16
N SER A 90 3.04 -3.78 -2.27
CA SER A 90 3.52 -4.73 -3.27
C SER A 90 4.57 -5.65 -2.67
N GLY A 91 4.49 -6.93 -2.94
CA GLY A 91 5.46 -7.90 -2.45
C GLY A 91 5.04 -9.33 -2.71
N THR A 92 5.84 -10.28 -2.25
CA THR A 92 5.51 -11.70 -2.37
C THR A 92 5.25 -12.28 -0.99
N ILE A 93 4.04 -12.79 -0.79
CA ILE A 93 3.65 -13.49 0.43
C ILE A 93 3.60 -14.98 0.17
N VAL A 94 3.81 -15.80 1.20
CA VAL A 94 3.61 -17.24 1.09
C VAL A 94 2.26 -17.60 1.67
N THR A 95 1.43 -18.28 0.88
CA THR A 95 0.13 -18.77 1.34
C THR A 95 0.33 -20.00 2.22
N GLU A 96 -0.69 -20.37 3.00
CA GLU A 96 -0.67 -21.58 3.86
C GLU A 96 -0.34 -22.88 3.09
N ASP A 97 -0.56 -22.89 1.78
CA ASP A 97 -0.25 -24.01 0.87
C ASP A 97 1.26 -24.09 0.52
N GLY A 98 2.09 -23.16 1.02
CA GLY A 98 3.52 -23.08 0.73
C GLY A 98 3.85 -22.46 -0.63
N ASN A 99 2.87 -21.87 -1.32
CA ASN A 99 3.07 -21.23 -2.61
C ASN A 99 3.37 -19.73 -2.44
N GLU A 100 4.31 -19.24 -3.24
CA GLU A 100 4.62 -17.82 -3.35
C GLU A 100 3.54 -17.10 -4.19
N LYS A 101 2.91 -16.09 -3.61
CA LYS A 101 1.91 -15.26 -4.26
C LYS A 101 2.39 -13.81 -4.26
N VAL A 102 2.60 -13.27 -5.45
CA VAL A 102 2.78 -11.83 -5.63
C VAL A 102 1.46 -11.14 -5.31
N VAL A 103 1.50 -10.26 -4.32
CA VAL A 103 0.41 -9.37 -3.93
C VAL A 103 0.78 -7.96 -4.33
N ALA A 104 -0.12 -7.31 -5.05
CA ALA A 104 -0.01 -5.91 -5.42
C ALA A 104 -1.40 -5.31 -5.20
N ILE A 105 -1.51 -4.46 -4.19
CA ILE A 105 -2.75 -3.87 -3.72
C ILE A 105 -2.56 -2.36 -3.74
N HIS A 106 -3.48 -1.66 -4.37
CA HIS A 106 -3.49 -0.21 -4.39
C HIS A 106 -4.93 0.28 -4.16
N PHE A 107 -5.09 1.30 -3.33
CA PHE A 107 -6.39 1.88 -3.06
C PHE A 107 -6.25 3.32 -2.55
N GLU A 108 -7.34 4.09 -2.70
CA GLU A 108 -7.48 5.38 -2.04
C GLU A 108 -8.15 5.19 -0.66
N PRO A 109 -7.61 5.78 0.41
CA PRO A 109 -8.26 5.75 1.72
C PRO A 109 -9.51 6.64 1.73
N PHE A 110 -10.45 6.36 2.65
CA PHE A 110 -11.69 7.14 2.79
C PHE A 110 -11.47 8.55 3.38
N LYS A 111 -10.28 8.81 3.91
CA LYS A 111 -9.85 10.10 4.47
C LYS A 111 -8.47 10.47 3.91
N PRO A 112 -8.18 11.78 3.77
CA PRO A 112 -6.87 12.25 3.36
C PRO A 112 -5.78 11.81 4.33
N ILE A 113 -4.82 11.04 3.83
CA ILE A 113 -3.64 10.63 4.59
C ILE A 113 -2.54 11.69 4.43
N ASN A 114 -2.17 12.40 5.49
CA ASN A 114 -1.05 13.35 5.44
C ASN A 114 0.31 12.69 5.76
N ALA A 115 0.35 11.36 5.79
CA ALA A 115 1.56 10.57 6.02
C ALA A 115 2.19 10.15 4.68
N SER A 116 3.51 10.29 4.59
CA SER A 116 4.32 9.68 3.54
C SER A 116 5.16 8.58 4.16
N LEU A 117 4.95 7.33 3.74
CA LEU A 117 5.69 6.18 4.27
C LEU A 117 6.20 5.36 3.10
N TYR A 118 7.48 5.04 3.13
CA TYR A 118 8.09 4.07 2.22
C TYR A 118 8.96 3.16 3.07
N VAL A 119 8.57 1.89 3.17
CA VAL A 119 9.38 0.87 3.87
C VAL A 119 9.37 -0.44 3.10
N CYS A 120 10.53 -1.07 3.08
CA CYS A 120 10.76 -2.39 2.52
C CYS A 120 11.14 -3.31 3.68
N ASP A 121 10.22 -4.16 4.14
CA ASP A 121 10.40 -5.03 5.30
C ASP A 121 9.81 -6.43 5.00
N ASP A 122 9.85 -7.36 5.95
CA ASP A 122 9.21 -8.68 5.82
C ASP A 122 7.68 -8.64 6.04
N ASN A 123 7.18 -7.52 6.60
CA ASN A 123 5.78 -7.34 6.97
C ASN A 123 5.22 -6.03 6.39
N PHE A 124 3.93 -6.01 6.10
CA PHE A 124 3.26 -4.79 5.63
C PHE A 124 3.08 -3.78 6.76
N HIS A 125 3.50 -2.55 6.53
CA HIS A 125 3.30 -1.45 7.46
C HIS A 125 1.96 -0.76 7.19
N THR A 126 0.99 -1.03 8.06
CA THR A 126 -0.37 -0.49 8.03
C THR A 126 -0.64 0.53 9.14
N ASP A 127 0.40 0.93 9.89
CA ASP A 127 0.30 1.81 11.06
C ASP A 127 -0.46 3.12 10.75
N ALA A 128 -0.12 3.76 9.62
CA ALA A 128 -0.79 4.98 9.18
C ALA A 128 -2.26 4.77 8.76
N LEU A 129 -2.63 3.55 8.33
CA LEU A 129 -4.03 3.21 8.05
C LEU A 129 -4.81 2.94 9.34
N ASN A 130 -4.19 2.29 10.33
CA ASN A 130 -4.79 2.09 11.64
C ASN A 130 -5.09 3.43 12.31
N GLU A 131 -4.12 4.36 12.32
CA GLU A 131 -4.31 5.69 12.88
C GLU A 131 -5.46 6.46 12.20
N LEU A 132 -5.62 6.31 10.88
CA LEU A 132 -6.74 6.89 10.13
C LEU A 132 -8.09 6.32 10.53
N VAL A 133 -8.17 5.00 10.73
CA VAL A 133 -9.40 4.30 11.14
C VAL A 133 -9.76 4.68 12.57
N GLU A 134 -8.79 4.67 13.48
CA GLU A 134 -8.98 5.07 14.88
C GLU A 134 -9.37 6.54 15.03
N SER A 135 -8.88 7.42 14.16
CA SER A 135 -9.27 8.84 14.14
C SER A 135 -10.72 9.10 13.70
N VAL A 136 -11.51 8.06 13.41
CA VAL A 136 -12.90 8.15 12.94
C VAL A 136 -13.88 7.47 13.92
N GLU A 137 -13.40 6.54 14.75
CA GLU A 137 -14.18 5.99 15.88
C GLU A 137 -14.31 7.02 17.02
#